data_AF-A0A3P7JMV2-F1
#
_entry.id   AF-A0A3P7JMV2-F1
#
_cell.length_a   1.000
_cell.length_b   1.000
_cell.length_c   1.000
_cell.angle_alpha   90.00
_cell.angle_beta   90.00
_cell.angle_gamma   90.00
#
_symmetry.space_group_name_H-M   'P 1'
#
loop_
_entity.id
_entity.type
_entity.pdbx_description
1 polymer ?
#
loop_
_entity_poly.entity_id
_entity_poly.type
_entity_poly.pdbx_seq_one_letter_code
_entity_poly.pdbx_strand_id
1 'polypeptide(L)'
;MISACIALGNRLHLFEALAKVGSEEKPASALDVADESGCKERYVREWLSVMATADIISVTEDEKFFIKNEHLAVICTLQYVLVALREASVEFRT
;
A
#
# COMPACT_ATOMS: atom_id res chain seq x y z
N MET A 1 15.58 -5.42 -11.55
CA MET A 1 15.12 -4.02 -11.66
C MET A 1 14.04 -3.68 -10.63
N ILE A 2 13.10 -4.59 -10.32
CA ILE A 2 12.03 -4.37 -9.32
C ILE A 2 12.55 -3.98 -7.91
N SER A 3 13.72 -4.50 -7.50
CA SER A 3 14.35 -4.18 -6.21
C SER A 3 14.61 -2.68 -6.01
N ALA A 4 14.95 -1.94 -7.07
CA ALA A 4 15.14 -0.49 -7.00
C ALA A 4 13.81 0.24 -6.78
N CYS A 5 12.73 -0.23 -7.41
CA CYS A 5 11.40 0.34 -7.23
C CYS A 5 10.83 0.05 -5.84
N ILE A 6 11.08 -1.14 -5.28
CA ILE A 6 10.75 -1.46 -3.88
C ILE A 6 11.50 -0.53 -2.92
N ALA A 7 12.82 -0.36 -3.12
CA ALA A 7 13.62 0.55 -2.30
C ALA A 7 13.13 2.00 -2.40
N LEU A 8 12.67 2.43 -3.58
CA LEU A 8 12.06 3.75 -3.78
C LEU A 8 10.75 3.90 -2.99
N GLY A 9 9.88 2.88 -3.05
CA GLY A 9 8.63 2.85 -2.30
C GLY A 9 8.84 3.00 -0.80
N ASN A 10 9.81 2.27 -0.25
CA ASN A 10 10.17 2.35 1.17
C ASN A 10 10.72 3.73 1.55
N ARG A 11 11.57 4.33 0.70
CA ARG A 11 12.17 5.66 0.98
C ARG A 11 11.17 6.80 0.90
N LEU A 12 10.11 6.64 0.12
CA LEU A 12 9.07 7.64 -0.09
C LEU A 12 7.78 7.33 0.70
N HIS A 13 7.79 6.28 1.51
CA HIS A 13 6.64 5.82 2.29
C HIS A 13 5.38 5.52 1.46
N LEU A 14 5.55 5.07 0.21
CA LEU A 14 4.43 4.83 -0.71
C LEU A 14 3.62 3.58 -0.34
N PHE A 15 4.26 2.56 0.23
CA PHE A 15 3.56 1.36 0.69
C PHE A 15 2.68 1.67 1.90
N GLU A 16 3.19 2.46 2.85
CA GLU A 16 2.43 2.90 4.01
C GLU A 16 1.29 3.83 3.61
N ALA A 17 1.53 4.76 2.67
CA ALA A 17 0.49 5.62 2.13
C ALA A 17 -0.64 4.79 1.50
N LEU A 18 -0.31 3.85 0.61
CA LEU A 18 -1.30 2.96 -0.01
C LEU A 18 -2.05 2.12 1.02
N ALA A 19 -1.36 1.54 2.00
CA ALA A 19 -1.99 0.74 3.06
C ALA A 19 -2.94 1.56 3.95
N LYS A 20 -2.71 2.87 4.06
CA LYS A 20 -3.55 3.78 4.86
C LYS A 20 -4.79 4.25 4.11
N VAL A 21 -4.67 4.54 2.81
CA VAL A 21 -5.79 5.06 2.01
C VAL A 21 -6.59 3.98 1.27
N GLY A 22 -6.01 2.78 1.10
CA GLY A 22 -6.60 1.68 0.33
C GLY A 22 -6.63 0.36 1.08
N SER A 23 -7.67 -0.43 0.81
CA SER A 23 -7.82 -1.82 1.24
C SER A 23 -8.42 -2.65 0.10
N GLU A 24 -8.49 -3.97 0.27
CA GLU A 24 -9.11 -4.86 -0.71
C GLU A 24 -10.60 -4.54 -0.94
N GLU A 25 -11.34 -4.16 0.11
CA GLU A 25 -12.74 -3.73 0.00
C GLU A 25 -12.88 -2.30 -0.56
N LYS A 26 -11.89 -1.44 -0.34
CA LYS A 26 -11.88 -0.05 -0.78
C LYS A 26 -10.54 0.32 -1.43
N PRO A 27 -10.31 -0.07 -2.69
CA PRO A 27 -9.09 0.26 -3.41
C PRO A 27 -8.91 1.77 -3.58
N ALA A 28 -7.68 2.25 -3.50
CA ALA A 28 -7.32 3.66 -3.59
C ALA A 28 -6.92 4.07 -5.01
N SER A 29 -7.20 5.31 -5.39
CA SER A 29 -6.67 5.86 -6.64
C SER A 29 -5.20 6.29 -6.48
N ALA A 30 -4.49 6.44 -7.60
CA ALA A 30 -3.13 7.00 -7.57
C ALA A 30 -3.09 8.42 -6.99
N LEU A 31 -4.17 9.20 -7.13
CA LEU A 31 -4.31 10.53 -6.54
C LEU A 31 -4.38 10.45 -5.01
N ASP A 32 -5.19 9.54 -4.46
CA ASP A 32 -5.30 9.37 -3.00
C ASP A 32 -3.95 9.03 -2.36
N VAL A 33 -3.17 8.15 -3.02
CA VAL A 33 -1.83 7.76 -2.56
C VAL A 33 -0.84 8.92 -2.69
N ALA A 34 -0.96 9.73 -3.74
CA ALA A 34 -0.10 10.88 -3.96
C ALA A 34 -0.34 11.99 -2.94
N ASP A 35 -1.61 12.26 -2.62
CA ASP A 35 -2.01 13.22 -1.60
C ASP A 35 -1.53 12.79 -0.21
N GLU A 36 -1.65 11.49 0.13
CA GLU A 36 -1.15 10.96 1.41
C GLU A 36 0.38 10.97 1.51
N SER A 37 1.09 10.65 0.41
CA SER A 37 2.57 10.61 0.40
C SER A 37 3.24 11.95 0.13
N GLY A 38 2.48 12.99 -0.20
CA GLY A 38 3.02 14.29 -0.64
C GLY A 38 3.80 14.23 -1.95
N CYS A 39 3.60 13.18 -2.74
CA CYS A 39 4.30 12.94 -4.01
C CYS A 39 3.46 13.43 -5.19
N LYS A 40 4.11 13.57 -6.36
CA LYS A 40 3.40 13.95 -7.59
C LYS A 40 2.66 12.74 -8.16
N GLU A 41 1.35 12.89 -8.33
CA GLU A 41 0.42 11.87 -8.81
C GLU A 41 0.94 11.06 -10.00
N ARG A 42 1.44 11.71 -11.05
CA ARG A 42 1.98 11.02 -12.23
C ARG A 42 3.05 10.00 -11.87
N TYR A 43 3.99 10.32 -10.99
CA TYR A 43 5.08 9.40 -10.63
C TYR A 43 4.60 8.28 -9.70
N VAL A 44 3.62 8.60 -8.84
CA VAL A 44 2.97 7.61 -7.98
C VAL A 44 2.21 6.59 -8.84
N ARG A 45 1.45 7.04 -9.84
CA ARG A 45 0.74 6.15 -10.78
C ARG A 45 1.69 5.19 -11.48
N GLU A 46 2.77 5.69 -12.09
CA GLU A 46 3.75 4.83 -12.78
C GLU A 46 4.39 3.82 -11.83
N TRP A 47 4.72 4.26 -10.61
CA TRP A 47 5.28 3.37 -9.60
C TRP A 47 4.28 2.28 -9.16
N LEU A 48 3.01 2.65 -8.94
CA LEU A 48 1.92 1.71 -8.61
C LEU A 48 1.70 0.70 -9.73
N SER A 49 1.70 1.14 -11.00
CA SER A 49 1.61 0.24 -12.15
C SER A 49 2.76 -0.76 -12.18
N VAL A 50 4.00 -0.34 -11.91
CA VAL A 50 5.16 -1.25 -11.83
C VAL A 50 4.97 -2.26 -10.69
N MET A 51 4.53 -1.82 -9.51
CA MET A 51 4.29 -2.73 -8.38
C MET A 51 3.17 -3.73 -8.68
N ALA A 52 2.11 -3.31 -9.39
CA ALA A 52 1.01 -4.17 -9.79
C ALA A 52 1.46 -5.21 -10.83
N THR A 53 2.27 -4.81 -11.82
CA THR A 53 2.82 -5.74 -12.81
C THR A 53 3.75 -6.80 -12.21
N ALA A 54 4.36 -6.49 -11.07
CA ALA A 54 5.22 -7.41 -10.32
C ALA A 54 4.45 -8.28 -9.31
N ASP A 55 3.12 -8.19 -9.27
CA ASP A 55 2.23 -8.89 -8.32
C ASP A 55 2.55 -8.59 -6.85
N ILE A 56 3.15 -7.43 -6.56
CA ILE A 56 3.42 -6.96 -5.19
C ILE A 56 2.17 -6.31 -4.60
N ILE A 57 1.47 -5.54 -5.43
CA ILE A 57 0.18 -4.94 -5.12
C ILE A 57 -0.83 -5.38 -6.19
N SER A 58 -2.12 -5.12 -5.96
CA SER A 58 -3.18 -5.43 -6.91
C SER A 58 -3.77 -4.16 -7.49
N VAL A 59 -4.30 -4.29 -8.71
CA VAL A 59 -5.01 -3.24 -9.43
C VAL A 59 -6.37 -3.76 -9.90
N THR A 60 -7.40 -2.94 -9.77
CA THR A 60 -8.75 -3.26 -10.28
C THR A 60 -8.91 -2.83 -11.74
N GLU A 61 -10.01 -3.26 -12.39
CA GLU A 61 -10.34 -2.82 -13.75
C GLU A 61 -10.50 -1.28 -13.86
N ASP A 62 -10.93 -0.62 -12.78
CA ASP A 62 -11.07 0.83 -12.68
C ASP A 62 -9.76 1.58 -12.34
N GLU A 63 -8.59 0.95 -12.52
CA GLU A 63 -7.27 1.50 -12.20
C GLU A 63 -7.09 1.98 -10.75
N LYS A 64 -7.66 1.24 -9.79
CA LYS A 64 -7.45 1.47 -8.35
C LYS A 64 -6.57 0.40 -7.75
N PHE A 65 -5.79 0.77 -6.73
CA PHE A 65 -4.72 -0.03 -6.18
C PHE A 65 -4.99 -0.41 -4.73
N PHE A 66 -4.53 -1.59 -4.34
CA PHE A 66 -4.55 -2.04 -2.94
C PHE A 66 -3.45 -3.07 -2.70
N ILE A 67 -3.10 -3.29 -1.44
CA ILE A 67 -2.18 -4.35 -1.03
C ILE A 67 -3.02 -5.49 -0.46
N LYS A 68 -2.80 -6.72 -0.94
CA LYS A 68 -3.45 -7.92 -0.37
C LYS A 68 -3.01 -8.10 1.08
N ASN A 69 -3.92 -8.57 1.93
CA ASN A 69 -3.64 -8.74 3.36
C ASN A 69 -2.42 -9.64 3.63
N GLU A 70 -2.23 -10.69 2.84
CA GLU A 70 -1.08 -11.60 2.89
C GLU A 70 0.28 -10.91 2.63
N HIS A 71 0.30 -9.80 1.89
CA HIS A 71 1.53 -9.06 1.57
C HIS A 71 1.87 -7.99 2.62
N LEU A 72 0.87 -7.51 3.38
CA LEU A 72 1.04 -6.39 4.32
C LEU A 72 2.11 -6.67 5.40
N ALA A 73 2.18 -7.91 5.90
CA ALA A 73 3.12 -8.29 6.96
C ALA A 73 4.59 -8.16 6.53
N VAL A 74 4.87 -8.43 5.26
CA VAL A 74 6.24 -8.44 4.71
C VAL A 74 6.64 -7.04 4.22
N ILE A 75 5.70 -6.28 3.65
CA ILE A 75 5.98 -4.99 3.01
C ILE A 75 5.92 -3.82 4.00
N CYS A 76 4.97 -3.83 4.93
CA CYS A 76 4.71 -2.73 5.87
C CYS A 76 5.13 -3.10 7.31
N THR A 77 6.28 -3.74 7.49
CA THR A 77 6.69 -4.44 8.73
C THR A 77 6.55 -3.61 10.02
N LEU A 78 6.72 -2.28 9.97
CA LEU A 78 6.53 -1.40 11.14
C LEU A 78 5.06 -1.05 11.42
N GLN A 79 4.24 -0.86 10.39
CA GLN A 79 2.82 -0.52 10.52
C GLN A 79 1.96 -1.76 10.83
N TYR A 80 2.35 -2.94 10.32
CA TYR A 80 1.62 -4.18 10.54
C TYR A 80 1.62 -4.63 12.01
N VAL A 81 2.69 -4.39 12.76
CA VAL A 81 2.69 -4.64 14.23
C VAL A 81 1.61 -3.79 14.90
N LEU A 82 1.45 -2.52 14.53
CA LEU A 82 0.44 -1.64 15.11
C LEU A 82 -0.99 -2.00 14.67
N VAL A 83 -1.20 -2.39 13.41
CA VAL A 83 -2.50 -2.85 12.90
C VAL A 83 -2.88 -4.20 13.53
N ALA A 84 -1.96 -5.17 13.57
CA ALA A 84 -2.21 -6.47 14.22
C ALA A 84 -2.47 -6.31 15.72
N LEU A 85 -1.76 -5.39 16.41
CA LEU A 85 -2.06 -5.05 17.80
C LEU A 85 -3.43 -4.38 17.94
N ARG A 86 -3.87 -3.55 16.98
CA ARG A 86 -5.20 -2.94 16.98
C ARG A 86 -6.31 -3.98 16.82
N GLU A 87 -6.18 -4.90 15.87
CA GLU A 87 -7.15 -5.99 15.66
C GLU A 87 -7.21 -6.95 16.86
N ALA A 88 -6.05 -7.35 17.41
CA ALA A 88 -5.98 -8.18 18.61
C ALA A 88 -6.52 -7.48 19.89
N SER A 89 -6.46 -6.14 19.94
CA SER A 89 -7.05 -5.36 21.04
C SER A 89 -8.57 -5.27 20.98
N VAL A 90 -9.17 -5.44 19.80
CA VAL A 90 -10.62 -5.43 19.59
C VAL A 90 -11.21 -6.78 20.01
N GLU A 91 -10.55 -7.90 19.71
CA GLU A 91 -10.98 -9.25 20.12
C GLU A 91 -10.95 -9.48 21.64
N PHE A 92 -10.06 -8.81 22.39
CA PHE A 92 -9.98 -8.95 23.84
C PHE A 92 -11.03 -8.14 24.64
N ARG A 93 -11.90 -7.39 23.95
CA ARG A 93 -12.94 -6.53 24.56
C ARG A 93 -14.38 -7.03 24.34
N THR A 94 -14.53 -8.23 23.77
CA THR A 94 -15.78 -9.00 23.68
C THR A 94 -15.70 -10.26 24.53
#